data_AF-A0AA35R8N1-F1
#
_entry.id   AF-A0AA35R8N1-F1
#
_cell.length_a   1.000
_cell.length_b   1.000
_cell.length_c   1.000
_cell.angle_alpha   90.00
_cell.angle_beta   90.00
_cell.angle_gamma   90.00
#
_symmetry.space_group_name_H-M   'P 1'
#
loop_
_entity.id
_entity.type
_entity.pdbx_description
1 polymer ?
#
loop_
_entity_poly.entity_id
_entity_poly.type
_entity_poly.pdbx_seq_one_letter_code
_entity_poly.pdbx_strand_id
1 'polypeptide(L)'
;MEEVSEYRVGDETQAVAPVQDGEKKSVKKSCSFPALQEALAANWSSKPARYFKRTPPTWFIIRTLQEFRDSNGGRDPQEEGDREGLLSAQAAAAAKLGINPDLIPNHFYRFCNGDLSPVCAIVSGVMGQEVIKALSGKDEPYQNCFLYDGVNSTGIVEYIGP
;
A
#
# COMPACT_ATOMS: atom_id res chain seq x y z
N MET A 1 -36.04 30.69 -7.75
CA MET A 1 -36.26 30.85 -9.19
C MET A 1 -35.35 29.83 -9.83
N GLU A 2 -35.85 28.62 -10.05
CA GLU A 2 -35.07 27.50 -10.58
C GLU A 2 -34.97 27.64 -12.10
N GLU A 3 -33.75 27.61 -12.63
CA GLU A 3 -33.51 27.61 -14.07
C GLU A 3 -33.72 26.20 -14.62
N VAL A 4 -34.73 26.05 -15.48
CA VAL A 4 -34.97 24.83 -16.25
C VAL A 4 -34.16 24.95 -17.54
N SER A 5 -33.10 24.15 -17.70
CA SER A 5 -32.40 24.07 -18.98
C SER A 5 -33.11 23.06 -19.88
N GLU A 6 -33.79 23.53 -20.93
CA GLU A 6 -34.30 22.69 -22.01
C GLU A 6 -33.16 22.29 -22.95
N TYR A 7 -32.99 20.99 -23.19
CA TYR A 7 -32.15 20.46 -24.26
C TYR A 7 -33.06 19.74 -25.26
N ARG A 8 -33.02 20.14 -26.54
CA ARG A 8 -33.84 19.56 -27.61
C ARG A 8 -33.01 18.63 -28.49
N VAL A 9 -33.37 17.35 -28.54
CA VAL A 9 -33.05 16.44 -29.67
C VAL A 9 -34.25 15.50 -29.89
N GLY A 10 -34.89 15.61 -31.05
CA GLY A 10 -35.95 14.69 -31.49
C GLY A 10 -37.35 15.00 -30.95
N ASP A 11 -38.36 14.78 -31.78
CA ASP A 11 -39.75 15.26 -31.65
C ASP A 11 -40.61 14.44 -30.64
N GLU A 12 -40.11 14.22 -29.42
CA GLU A 12 -40.91 13.68 -28.32
C GLU A 12 -40.51 14.36 -26.99
N THR A 13 -41.44 15.13 -26.41
CA THR A 13 -41.31 15.65 -25.05
C THR A 13 -41.48 14.53 -24.03
N GLN A 14 -40.38 13.94 -23.56
CA GLN A 14 -40.36 13.20 -22.30
C GLN A 14 -39.94 14.13 -21.17
N ALA A 15 -40.82 14.27 -20.17
CA ALA A 15 -40.49 14.95 -18.92
C ALA A 15 -39.40 14.15 -18.20
N VAL A 16 -38.19 14.69 -18.13
CA VAL A 16 -37.13 14.15 -17.28
C VAL A 16 -37.52 14.48 -15.84
N ALA A 17 -37.84 13.44 -15.05
CA ALA A 17 -38.13 13.60 -13.64
C ALA A 17 -36.93 14.24 -12.92
N PRO A 18 -37.15 15.10 -11.91
CA PRO A 18 -36.05 15.69 -11.16
C PRO A 18 -35.20 14.56 -10.56
N VAL A 19 -33.88 14.67 -10.74
CA VAL A 19 -32.92 13.82 -10.04
C VAL A 19 -33.16 14.06 -8.56
N GLN A 20 -33.76 13.08 -7.87
CA GLN A 20 -33.91 13.13 -6.43
C GLN A 20 -32.49 13.11 -5.85
N ASP A 21 -32.06 14.26 -5.34
CA ASP A 21 -30.79 14.42 -4.65
C ASP A 21 -30.86 13.60 -3.35
N GLY A 22 -30.43 12.33 -3.43
CA GLY A 22 -30.44 11.42 -2.32
C GLY A 22 -29.50 11.93 -1.23
N GLU A 23 -30.05 12.47 -0.14
CA GLU A 23 -29.29 12.95 1.01
C GLU A 23 -28.31 11.87 1.50
N LYS A 24 -27.01 12.14 1.32
CA LYS A 24 -25.95 11.28 1.86
C LYS A 24 -25.89 11.45 3.38
N LYS A 25 -26.46 10.49 4.12
CA LYS A 25 -26.33 10.44 5.59
C LYS A 25 -24.90 10.05 5.97
N SER A 26 -24.18 10.96 6.62
CA SER A 26 -22.86 10.67 7.20
C SER A 26 -23.01 9.83 8.46
N VAL A 27 -22.26 8.73 8.57
CA VAL A 27 -22.21 7.87 9.78
C VAL A 27 -20.84 8.01 10.42
N LYS A 28 -20.79 8.28 11.72
CA LYS A 28 -19.55 8.31 12.49
C LYS A 28 -19.05 6.88 12.72
N LYS A 29 -17.81 6.60 12.33
CA LYS A 29 -17.10 5.35 12.63
C LYS A 29 -15.83 5.66 13.44
N SER A 30 -15.34 4.66 14.15
CA SER A 30 -14.04 4.69 14.82
C SER A 30 -13.20 3.52 14.32
N CYS A 31 -11.91 3.74 14.12
CA CYS A 31 -10.93 2.73 13.74
C CYS A 31 -9.75 2.74 14.72
N SER A 32 -9.08 1.60 14.88
CA SER A 32 -7.91 1.43 15.75
C SER A 32 -6.70 1.01 14.92
N PHE A 33 -5.53 1.50 15.28
CA PHE A 33 -4.27 1.21 14.58
C PHE A 33 -3.25 0.64 15.57
N PRO A 34 -2.51 -0.41 15.20
CA PRO A 34 -1.41 -0.88 16.03
C PRO A 34 -0.26 0.13 15.98
N ALA A 35 0.59 0.10 17.01
CA ALA A 35 1.83 0.87 16.95
C ALA A 35 2.73 0.33 15.82
N LEU A 36 3.54 1.19 15.20
CA LEU A 36 4.45 0.75 14.13
C LEU A 36 5.37 -0.39 14.60
N GLN A 37 5.88 -0.32 15.83
CA GLN A 37 6.71 -1.37 16.42
C GLN A 37 5.98 -2.73 16.47
N GLU A 38 4.68 -2.74 16.79
CA GLU A 38 3.87 -3.95 16.82
C GLU A 38 3.64 -4.52 15.42
N ALA A 39 3.39 -3.66 14.43
CA ALA A 39 3.26 -4.05 13.04
C ALA A 39 4.56 -4.68 12.49
N LEU A 40 5.71 -4.08 12.81
CA LEU A 40 7.02 -4.59 12.39
C LEU A 40 7.41 -5.89 13.14
N ALA A 41 6.90 -6.07 14.36
CA ALA A 41 7.11 -7.27 15.18
C ALA A 41 6.03 -8.36 14.97
N ALA A 42 5.17 -8.23 13.95
CA ALA A 42 4.14 -9.22 13.65
C ALA A 42 4.74 -10.62 13.53
N ASN A 43 4.16 -11.59 14.25
CA ASN A 43 4.61 -12.97 14.20
C ASN A 43 4.09 -13.65 12.94
N TRP A 44 4.96 -13.83 11.94
CA TRP A 44 4.60 -14.46 10.67
C TRP A 44 4.57 -15.98 10.76
N SER A 45 5.40 -16.59 11.61
CA SER A 45 5.45 -18.04 11.81
C SER A 45 4.11 -18.64 12.27
N SER A 46 3.29 -17.86 12.99
CA SER A 46 1.97 -18.28 13.45
C SER A 46 0.84 -18.00 12.46
N LYS A 47 1.10 -17.24 11.37
CA LYS A 47 0.07 -16.89 10.41
C LYS A 47 -0.24 -18.11 9.51
N PRO A 48 -1.52 -18.34 9.18
CA PRO A 48 -1.91 -19.46 8.32
C PRO A 48 -1.47 -19.22 6.86
N ALA A 49 -1.25 -20.29 6.10
CA ALA A 49 -0.80 -20.24 4.70
C ALA A 49 -1.61 -19.29 3.79
N ARG A 50 -2.92 -19.14 4.04
CA ARG A 50 -3.79 -18.21 3.31
C ARG A 50 -3.38 -16.74 3.42
N TYR A 51 -2.71 -16.37 4.50
CA TYR A 51 -2.25 -15.01 4.77
C TYR A 51 -1.13 -14.66 3.79
N PHE A 52 -0.13 -15.54 3.65
CA PHE A 52 0.96 -15.42 2.69
C PHE A 52 0.53 -15.41 1.21
N LYS A 53 -0.67 -15.94 0.89
CA LYS A 53 -1.24 -15.85 -0.47
C LYS A 53 -1.84 -14.47 -0.77
N ARG A 54 -2.21 -13.70 0.26
CA ARG A 54 -2.86 -12.39 0.16
C ARG A 54 -1.89 -11.24 0.38
N THR A 55 -0.91 -11.43 1.27
CA THR A 55 0.15 -10.47 1.52
C THR A 55 1.11 -10.46 0.33
N PRO A 56 1.31 -9.33 -0.36
CA PRO A 56 2.22 -9.26 -1.48
C PRO A 56 3.68 -9.43 -1.03
N PRO A 57 4.56 -9.97 -1.89
CA PRO A 57 5.99 -10.06 -1.62
C PRO A 57 6.66 -8.74 -1.22
N THR A 58 6.10 -7.62 -1.67
CA THR A 58 6.58 -6.25 -1.40
C THR A 58 6.83 -5.99 0.09
N TRP A 59 5.99 -6.51 0.99
CA TRP A 59 6.24 -6.37 2.42
C TRP A 59 7.56 -7.02 2.84
N PHE A 60 7.79 -8.26 2.43
CA PHE A 60 9.00 -9.02 2.77
C PHE A 60 10.25 -8.44 2.09
N ILE A 61 10.10 -7.86 0.90
CA ILE A 61 11.15 -7.08 0.23
C ILE A 61 11.50 -5.84 1.07
N ILE A 62 10.52 -5.06 1.54
CA ILE A 62 10.78 -3.90 2.43
C ILE A 62 11.53 -4.33 3.69
N ARG A 63 11.15 -5.46 4.30
CA ARG A 63 11.86 -6.03 5.47
C ARG A 63 13.30 -6.43 5.14
N THR A 64 13.53 -6.95 3.93
CA THR A 64 14.88 -7.28 3.43
C THR A 64 15.73 -6.03 3.24
N LEU A 65 15.15 -4.95 2.69
CA LEU A 65 15.85 -3.68 2.50
C LEU A 65 16.19 -3.02 3.84
N GLN A 66 15.32 -3.14 4.84
CA GLN A 66 15.61 -2.69 6.20
C GLN A 66 16.77 -3.47 6.81
N GLU A 67 16.80 -4.80 6.65
CA GLU A 67 17.90 -5.63 7.12
C GLU A 67 19.24 -5.27 6.47
N PHE A 68 19.21 -4.99 5.16
CA PHE A 68 20.38 -4.51 4.42
C PHE A 68 20.85 -3.15 4.98
N ARG A 69 19.93 -2.20 5.16
CA ARG A 69 20.24 -0.87 5.69
C ARG A 69 20.87 -0.94 7.08
N ASP A 70 20.34 -1.79 7.96
CA ASP A 70 20.85 -2.00 9.32
C ASP A 70 22.27 -2.59 9.30
N SER A 71 22.56 -3.50 8.35
CA SER A 71 23.88 -4.12 8.18
C SER A 71 24.91 -3.23 7.50
N ASN A 72 24.45 -2.25 6.72
CA ASN A 72 25.28 -1.39 5.88
C ASN A 72 25.37 0.05 6.38
N GLY A 73 25.22 0.26 7.69
CA GLY A 73 25.44 1.57 8.34
C GLY A 73 24.41 2.63 7.94
N GLY A 74 23.17 2.24 7.62
CA GLY A 74 22.11 3.16 7.24
C GLY A 74 22.01 3.43 5.74
N ARG A 75 22.86 2.84 4.91
CA ARG A 75 22.89 3.06 3.45
C ARG A 75 21.87 2.17 2.72
N ASP A 76 21.21 2.74 1.72
CA ASP A 76 20.35 2.01 0.79
C ASP A 76 21.14 1.26 -0.31
N PRO A 77 20.56 0.22 -0.93
CA PRO A 77 21.22 -0.55 -1.97
C PRO A 77 21.57 0.29 -3.20
N GLN A 78 22.70 -0.01 -3.81
CA GLN A 78 23.18 0.59 -5.06
C GLN A 78 23.20 -0.45 -6.18
N GLU A 79 23.15 0.01 -7.43
CA GLU A 79 23.01 -0.86 -8.61
C GLU A 79 24.16 -1.86 -8.78
N GLU A 80 25.38 -1.46 -8.46
CA GLU A 80 26.57 -2.29 -8.61
C GLU A 80 27.15 -2.66 -7.25
N GLY A 81 27.44 -3.95 -7.05
CA GLY A 81 28.18 -4.47 -5.89
C GLY A 81 27.33 -4.96 -4.71
N ASP A 82 26.08 -4.54 -4.58
CA ASP A 82 25.26 -4.87 -3.39
C ASP A 82 24.42 -6.15 -3.53
N ARG A 83 24.50 -6.84 -4.68
CA ARG A 83 23.70 -8.05 -4.95
C ARG A 83 23.90 -9.12 -3.88
N GLU A 84 25.14 -9.43 -3.51
CA GLU A 84 25.42 -10.46 -2.49
C GLU A 84 24.94 -10.03 -1.12
N GLY A 85 25.11 -8.75 -0.78
CA GLY A 85 24.58 -8.16 0.46
C GLY A 85 23.07 -8.24 0.54
N LEU A 86 22.36 -7.98 -0.56
CA LEU A 86 20.90 -8.09 -0.65
C LEU A 86 20.42 -9.53 -0.48
N LEU A 87 21.08 -10.51 -1.10
CA LEU A 87 20.75 -11.93 -0.92
C LEU A 87 21.04 -12.41 0.50
N SER A 88 22.11 -11.92 1.12
CA SER A 88 22.39 -12.17 2.54
C SER A 88 21.32 -11.57 3.45
N ALA A 89 20.91 -10.33 3.17
CA ALA A 89 19.83 -9.64 3.89
C ALA A 89 18.48 -10.35 3.71
N GLN A 90 18.20 -10.92 2.53
CA GLN A 90 16.99 -11.70 2.27
C GLN A 90 16.93 -12.93 3.18
N ALA A 91 18.03 -13.68 3.27
CA ALA A 91 18.11 -14.85 4.13
C ALA A 91 17.97 -14.46 5.62
N ALA A 92 18.63 -13.38 6.05
CA ALA A 92 18.53 -12.87 7.40
C ALA A 92 17.11 -12.39 7.76
N ALA A 93 16.46 -11.64 6.86
CA ALA A 93 15.09 -11.18 7.05
C ALA A 93 14.10 -12.35 7.09
N ALA A 94 14.23 -13.33 6.19
CA ALA A 94 13.38 -14.53 6.18
C ALA A 94 13.52 -15.32 7.49
N ALA A 95 14.76 -15.48 7.99
CA ALA A 95 15.02 -16.13 9.26
C ALA A 95 14.42 -15.36 10.46
N LYS A 96 14.60 -14.03 10.51
CA LYS A 96 14.02 -13.19 11.59
C LYS A 96 12.50 -13.22 11.61
N LEU A 97 11.86 -13.26 10.44
CA LEU A 97 10.41 -13.34 10.31
C LEU A 97 9.87 -14.77 10.48
N GLY A 98 10.73 -15.79 10.39
CA GLY A 98 10.35 -17.20 10.44
C GLY A 98 9.52 -17.65 9.23
N ILE A 99 9.83 -17.13 8.04
CA ILE A 99 9.11 -17.39 6.80
C ILE A 99 9.96 -18.19 5.80
N ASN A 100 9.32 -18.79 4.79
CA ASN A 100 10.05 -19.39 3.67
C ASN A 100 10.72 -18.27 2.83
N PRO A 101 12.05 -18.31 2.60
CA PRO A 101 12.75 -17.38 1.72
C PRO A 101 12.15 -17.24 0.31
N ASP A 102 11.50 -18.28 -0.21
CA ASP A 102 10.86 -18.29 -1.54
C ASP A 102 9.70 -17.28 -1.67
N LEU A 103 9.17 -16.78 -0.55
CA LEU A 103 8.18 -15.69 -0.56
C LEU A 103 8.76 -14.37 -1.05
N ILE A 104 10.09 -14.23 -1.02
CA ILE A 104 10.81 -13.09 -1.57
C ILE A 104 11.41 -13.54 -2.93
N PRO A 105 10.93 -13.00 -4.07
CA PRO A 105 11.40 -13.44 -5.37
C PRO A 105 12.91 -13.22 -5.52
N ASN A 106 13.67 -14.26 -5.90
CA ASN A 106 15.14 -14.18 -6.02
C ASN A 106 15.66 -13.06 -6.93
N HIS A 107 14.84 -12.53 -7.84
CA HIS A 107 15.20 -11.44 -8.73
C HIS A 107 14.86 -10.04 -8.19
N PHE A 108 14.36 -9.92 -6.95
CA PHE A 108 13.94 -8.64 -6.36
C PHE A 108 15.04 -7.57 -6.39
N TYR A 109 16.31 -7.98 -6.26
CA TYR A 109 17.48 -7.10 -6.26
C TYR A 109 17.63 -6.25 -7.53
N ARG A 110 16.94 -6.61 -8.61
CA ARG A 110 16.94 -5.86 -9.88
C ARG A 110 16.03 -4.63 -9.86
N PHE A 111 15.12 -4.55 -8.88
CA PHE A 111 14.03 -3.57 -8.85
C PHE A 111 14.01 -2.71 -7.59
N CYS A 112 15.00 -2.86 -6.71
CA CYS A 112 15.04 -2.19 -5.41
C CYS A 112 16.17 -1.16 -5.28
N ASN A 113 16.62 -0.59 -6.41
CA ASN A 113 17.70 0.38 -6.45
C ASN A 113 17.19 1.72 -6.98
N GLY A 114 17.60 2.80 -6.31
CA GLY A 114 17.30 4.17 -6.73
C GLY A 114 15.86 4.64 -6.46
N ASP A 115 15.67 5.96 -6.62
CA ASP A 115 14.38 6.63 -6.46
C ASP A 115 13.78 6.93 -7.82
N LEU A 116 12.81 6.11 -8.24
CA LEU A 116 12.13 6.30 -9.52
C LEU A 116 11.02 7.34 -9.37
N SER A 117 11.15 8.47 -10.08
CA SER A 117 10.17 9.57 -10.04
C SER A 117 8.69 9.13 -10.18
N PRO A 118 8.32 8.19 -11.09
CA PRO A 118 6.95 7.70 -11.17
C PRO A 118 6.47 6.96 -9.91
N VAL A 119 7.36 6.20 -9.26
CA VAL A 119 7.04 5.46 -8.02
C VAL A 119 6.83 6.45 -6.87
N CYS A 120 7.71 7.45 -6.74
CA CYS A 120 7.57 8.51 -5.74
C CYS A 120 6.23 9.25 -5.90
N ALA A 121 5.86 9.62 -7.13
CA ALA A 121 4.61 10.33 -7.40
C ALA A 121 3.38 9.52 -6.94
N ILE A 122 3.36 8.21 -7.20
CA ILE A 122 2.26 7.33 -6.81
C ILE A 122 2.20 7.18 -5.29
N VAL A 123 3.31 6.79 -4.66
CA VAL A 123 3.36 6.53 -3.22
C VAL A 123 3.05 7.80 -2.42
N SER A 124 3.65 8.94 -2.80
CA SER A 124 3.37 10.22 -2.14
C SER A 124 1.95 10.72 -2.39
N GLY A 125 1.39 10.47 -3.58
CA GLY A 125 0.00 10.79 -3.88
C GLY A 125 -0.98 10.05 -2.96
N VAL A 126 -0.78 8.74 -2.79
CA VAL A 126 -1.58 7.92 -1.88
C VAL A 126 -1.38 8.36 -0.43
N MET A 127 -0.12 8.52 0.00
CA MET A 127 0.20 8.97 1.37
C MET A 127 -0.43 10.34 1.69
N GLY A 128 -0.37 11.29 0.75
CA GLY A 128 -0.98 12.61 0.91
C GLY A 128 -2.49 12.54 1.10
N GLN A 129 -3.17 11.67 0.34
CA GLN A 129 -4.61 11.44 0.53
C GLN A 129 -4.92 10.84 1.91
N GLU A 130 -4.14 9.88 2.38
CA GLU A 130 -4.32 9.27 3.71
C GLU A 130 -4.12 10.27 4.85
N VAL A 131 -3.15 11.18 4.72
CA VAL A 131 -2.96 12.29 5.67
C VAL A 131 -4.18 13.21 5.69
N ILE A 132 -4.75 13.55 4.53
CA ILE A 132 -5.96 14.38 4.46
C ILE A 132 -7.16 13.69 5.12
N LYS A 133 -7.36 12.38 4.90
CA LYS A 133 -8.43 11.61 5.55
C LYS A 133 -8.29 11.62 7.07
N ALA A 134 -7.07 11.35 7.57
CA ALA A 134 -6.78 11.33 9.00
C ALA A 134 -7.01 12.69 9.68
N LEU A 135 -6.58 13.79 9.05
CA LEU A 135 -6.73 15.14 9.60
C LEU A 135 -8.15 15.68 9.49
N SER A 136 -8.86 15.38 8.41
CA SER A 136 -10.21 15.88 8.18
C SER A 136 -11.30 15.09 8.91
N GLY A 137 -11.00 13.86 9.33
CA GLY A 137 -11.97 12.93 9.88
C GLY A 137 -13.04 12.50 8.86
N LYS A 138 -12.72 12.62 7.55
CA LYS A 138 -13.58 12.22 6.44
C LYS A 138 -13.00 11.01 5.73
N ASP A 139 -13.90 10.12 5.32
CA ASP A 139 -13.61 8.82 4.72
C ASP A 139 -12.82 7.87 5.64
N GLU A 140 -12.81 6.59 5.26
CA GLU A 140 -12.12 5.55 6.02
C GLU A 140 -10.64 5.51 5.59
N PRO A 141 -9.69 5.72 6.53
CA PRO A 141 -8.26 5.59 6.23
C PRO A 141 -7.88 4.13 6.02
N TYR A 142 -6.85 3.90 5.22
CA TYR A 142 -6.24 2.60 5.03
C TYR A 142 -5.62 2.08 6.32
N GLN A 143 -5.89 0.81 6.64
CA GLN A 143 -5.38 0.14 7.83
C GLN A 143 -4.47 -1.03 7.41
N ASN A 144 -3.17 -0.99 7.63
CA ASN A 144 -2.33 0.15 8.05
C ASN A 144 -1.09 0.31 7.15
N CYS A 145 -0.96 -0.53 6.13
CA CYS A 145 0.15 -0.53 5.20
C CYS A 145 -0.37 -0.50 3.77
N PHE A 146 0.12 0.45 2.97
CA PHE A 146 -0.04 0.46 1.53
C PHE A 146 1.26 0.00 0.89
N LEU A 147 1.19 -1.04 0.06
CA LEU A 147 2.32 -1.70 -0.56
C LEU A 147 2.21 -1.55 -2.08
N TYR A 148 3.19 -0.89 -2.69
CA TYR A 148 3.20 -0.65 -4.12
C TYR A 148 4.33 -1.41 -4.81
N ASP A 149 3.99 -2.13 -5.87
CA ASP A 149 4.92 -2.80 -6.78
C ASP A 149 4.88 -2.08 -8.14
N GLY A 150 5.96 -1.38 -8.47
CA GLY A 150 6.08 -0.65 -9.73
C GLY A 150 6.30 -1.52 -10.97
N VAL A 151 6.72 -2.78 -10.81
CA VAL A 151 6.92 -3.70 -11.94
C VAL A 151 5.58 -4.17 -12.48
N ASN A 152 4.68 -4.57 -11.58
CA ASN A 152 3.33 -5.02 -11.92
C ASN A 152 2.30 -3.88 -11.89
N SER A 153 2.70 -2.67 -11.46
CA SER A 153 1.82 -1.52 -11.25
C SER A 153 0.65 -1.83 -10.32
N THR A 154 0.90 -2.57 -9.23
CA THR A 154 -0.11 -3.00 -8.27
C THR A 154 0.07 -2.32 -6.92
N GLY A 155 -0.99 -1.71 -6.41
CA GLY A 155 -1.06 -1.18 -5.05
C GLY A 155 -2.03 -1.99 -4.19
N ILE A 156 -1.56 -2.52 -3.06
CA ILE A 156 -2.35 -3.35 -2.15
C ILE A 156 -2.34 -2.73 -0.76
N VAL A 157 -3.51 -2.64 -0.13
CA VAL A 157 -3.65 -2.28 1.27
C VAL A 157 -3.71 -3.57 2.10
N GLU A 158 -2.80 -3.70 3.04
CA GLU A 158 -2.73 -4.84 3.95
C GLU A 158 -2.73 -4.35 5.41
N TYR A 159 -3.51 -5.04 6.25
CA TYR A 159 -3.47 -4.82 7.69
C TYR A 159 -2.34 -5.65 8.30
N ILE A 160 -1.33 -4.96 8.84
CA ILE A 160 -0.16 -5.59 9.46
C ILE A 160 -0.13 -5.24 10.95
N GLY A 161 -0.25 -6.26 11.79
CA GLY A 161 -0.33 -6.12 13.23
C GLY A 161 -0.51 -7.49 13.91
N PRO A 162 -0.66 -7.49 15.25
CA PRO A 162 -0.95 -8.70 16.02
C PRO A 162 -2.10 -9.52 15.40
#